data_AF-A0A2G9MAA5-F1
#
_entry.id   AF-A0A2G9MAA5-F1
#
_cell.length_a   1.000
_cell.length_b   1.000
_cell.length_c   1.000
_cell.angle_alpha   90.00
_cell.angle_beta   90.00
_cell.angle_gamma   90.00
#
_symmetry.space_group_name_H-M   'P 1'
#
loop_
_entity.id
_entity.type
_entity.pdbx_description
1 polymer ?
#
loop_
_entity_poly.entity_id
_entity_poly.type
_entity_poly.pdbx_seq_one_letter_code
_entity_poly.pdbx_strand_id
1 'polypeptide(L)'
;MRVRQWYKNIVVFLALFFVGSVARPEWLYFTIVGFFSLSFMSSVGYIINDIIDLKADQLHPEKKCRPLAAGKIRKASAVLLMILLFAISLFLAQMLGRNFLYAVLSLFVLTQLYSFFFKKILFADILIIAILFVIRSISGVYIINVEITIWLILCPFFLSLFLSTGKRRSDLTLLKENASQTKKVLKDYTIELTNYLLIISTTLFIISYTFYCFLSAHKNLIYTLPFALFVIFRYFYLINSGSIIARHPEKIFQDKNIVVGILLWIVSTIIILYL
;
A
#
# COMPACT_ATOMS: atom_id res chain seq x y z
N MET A 1 -6.93 13.54 -7.66
CA MET A 1 -6.35 12.31 -8.25
C MET A 1 -5.20 11.73 -7.45
N ARG A 2 -4.13 12.49 -7.14
CA ARG A 2 -2.94 11.99 -6.39
C ARG A 2 -2.24 10.79 -7.05
N VAL A 3 -1.85 10.92 -8.32
CA VAL A 3 -1.19 9.87 -9.13
C VAL A 3 0.05 9.27 -8.44
N ARG A 4 0.80 10.08 -7.69
CA ARG A 4 1.93 9.61 -6.86
C ARG A 4 1.57 8.54 -5.82
N GLN A 5 0.30 8.29 -5.54
CA GLN A 5 -0.17 7.26 -4.61
C GLN A 5 -0.54 5.94 -5.31
N TRP A 6 -0.57 5.90 -6.65
CA TRP A 6 -0.92 4.71 -7.43
C TRP A 6 0.06 3.57 -7.26
N TYR A 7 1.30 3.84 -6.83
CA TYR A 7 2.29 2.80 -6.53
C TYR A 7 1.78 1.75 -5.53
N LYS A 8 0.85 2.09 -4.63
CA LYS A 8 0.23 1.14 -3.70
C LYS A 8 -0.55 0.05 -4.41
N ASN A 9 -1.08 0.34 -5.59
CA ASN A 9 -1.83 -0.61 -6.40
C ASN A 9 -0.92 -1.56 -7.18
N ILE A 10 0.40 -1.35 -7.21
CA ILE A 10 1.35 -2.31 -7.81
C ILE A 10 1.25 -3.68 -7.12
N VAL A 11 0.77 -3.72 -5.88
CA VAL A 11 0.50 -4.98 -5.15
C VAL A 11 -0.45 -5.93 -5.89
N VAL A 12 -1.31 -5.43 -6.80
CA VAL A 12 -2.16 -6.28 -7.65
C VAL A 12 -1.34 -7.23 -8.55
N PHE A 13 -0.11 -6.85 -8.90
CA PHE A 13 0.77 -7.67 -9.74
C PHE A 13 1.44 -8.83 -8.99
N LEU A 14 1.35 -8.89 -7.65
CA LEU A 14 1.97 -9.98 -6.88
C LEU A 14 1.44 -11.35 -7.28
N ALA A 15 0.12 -11.45 -7.55
CA ALA A 15 -0.49 -12.69 -8.01
C ALA A 15 0.14 -13.15 -9.33
N LEU A 16 0.21 -12.27 -10.33
CA LEU A 16 0.83 -12.57 -11.62
C LEU A 16 2.31 -12.96 -11.48
N PHE A 17 3.04 -12.23 -10.64
CA PHE A 17 4.48 -12.42 -10.42
C PHE A 17 4.80 -13.80 -9.84
N PHE A 18 4.13 -14.17 -8.74
CA PHE A 18 4.42 -15.40 -8.00
C PHE A 18 3.75 -16.66 -8.56
N VAL A 19 2.75 -16.52 -9.43
CA VAL A 19 2.16 -17.65 -10.17
C VAL A 19 3.05 -18.09 -11.35
N GLY A 20 4.16 -17.40 -11.61
CA GLY A 20 5.07 -17.79 -12.69
C GLY A 20 4.50 -17.54 -14.09
N SER A 21 3.50 -16.64 -14.21
CA SER A 21 2.73 -16.45 -15.45
C SER A 21 2.83 -15.04 -16.04
N VAL A 22 3.83 -14.24 -15.62
CA VAL A 22 4.12 -12.93 -16.25
C VAL A 22 4.36 -13.05 -17.75
N ALA A 23 4.82 -14.21 -18.24
CA ALA A 23 5.02 -14.49 -19.65
C ALA A 23 3.73 -14.66 -20.47
N ARG A 24 2.53 -14.66 -19.84
CA ARG A 24 1.23 -14.70 -20.53
C ARG A 24 0.75 -13.27 -20.82
N PRO A 25 0.81 -12.78 -22.08
CA PRO A 25 0.51 -11.38 -22.39
C PRO A 25 -0.92 -10.97 -22.02
N GLU A 26 -1.87 -11.90 -22.14
CA GLU A 26 -3.28 -11.70 -21.80
C GLU A 26 -3.47 -11.41 -20.30
N TRP A 27 -2.84 -12.19 -19.43
CA TRP A 27 -2.92 -12.00 -17.98
C TRP A 27 -2.25 -10.70 -17.53
N LEU A 28 -1.13 -10.35 -18.17
CA LEU A 28 -0.48 -9.06 -17.95
C LEU A 28 -1.40 -7.90 -18.36
N TYR A 29 -2.03 -7.98 -19.54
CA TYR A 29 -2.97 -6.97 -20.01
C TYR A 29 -4.13 -6.77 -19.02
N PHE A 30 -4.80 -7.86 -18.61
CA PHE A 30 -5.90 -7.76 -17.65
C PHE A 30 -5.45 -7.24 -16.29
N THR A 31 -4.26 -7.60 -15.83
CA THR A 31 -3.70 -7.08 -14.56
C THR A 31 -3.40 -5.58 -14.66
N ILE A 32 -2.91 -5.10 -15.81
CA ILE A 32 -2.72 -3.66 -16.07
C ILE A 32 -4.06 -2.92 -16.06
N VAL A 33 -5.09 -3.45 -16.71
CA VAL A 33 -6.45 -2.88 -16.67
C VAL A 33 -6.97 -2.82 -15.23
N GLY A 34 -6.76 -3.90 -14.45
CA GLY A 34 -7.13 -3.96 -13.03
C GLY A 34 -6.37 -2.95 -12.17
N PHE A 35 -5.07 -2.75 -12.43
CA PHE A 35 -4.26 -1.72 -11.79
C PHE A 35 -4.85 -0.32 -12.01
N PHE A 36 -5.27 0.00 -13.24
CA PHE A 36 -5.91 1.28 -13.53
C PHE A 36 -7.28 1.41 -12.87
N SER A 37 -8.10 0.34 -12.87
CA SER A 37 -9.38 0.34 -12.15
C SER A 37 -9.20 0.65 -10.65
N LEU A 38 -8.28 -0.04 -9.97
CA LEU A 38 -7.95 0.20 -8.55
C LEU A 38 -7.40 1.61 -8.31
N SER A 39 -6.62 2.13 -9.25
CA SER A 39 -6.01 3.47 -9.20
C SER A 39 -7.04 4.58 -9.36
N PHE A 40 -7.98 4.43 -10.28
CA PHE A 40 -9.12 5.34 -10.43
C PHE A 40 -10.01 5.31 -9.19
N MET A 41 -10.35 4.14 -8.65
CA MET A 41 -11.13 4.04 -7.40
C MET A 41 -10.41 4.69 -6.21
N SER A 42 -9.09 4.48 -6.08
CA SER A 42 -8.29 5.15 -5.05
C SER A 42 -8.30 6.67 -5.23
N SER A 43 -8.22 7.16 -6.47
CA SER A 43 -8.32 8.58 -6.81
C SER A 43 -9.68 9.18 -6.45
N VAL A 44 -10.78 8.45 -6.64
CA VAL A 44 -12.13 8.85 -6.17
C VAL A 44 -12.11 9.08 -4.66
N GLY A 45 -11.63 8.10 -3.88
CA GLY A 45 -11.54 8.23 -2.42
C GLY A 45 -10.66 9.40 -1.97
N TYR A 46 -9.58 9.70 -2.69
CA TYR A 46 -8.76 10.88 -2.40
C TYR A 46 -9.46 12.20 -2.73
N ILE A 47 -10.24 12.26 -3.82
CA ILE A 47 -11.00 13.47 -4.17
C ILE A 47 -12.10 13.72 -3.14
N ILE A 48 -12.83 12.67 -2.71
CA ILE A 48 -13.83 12.77 -1.63
C ILE A 48 -13.20 13.37 -0.37
N ASN A 49 -12.05 12.82 0.05
CA ASN A 49 -11.32 13.32 1.21
C ASN A 49 -10.87 14.78 1.03
N ASP A 50 -10.32 15.15 -0.14
CA ASP A 50 -9.88 16.53 -0.43
C ASP A 50 -11.06 17.53 -0.42
N ILE A 51 -12.27 17.10 -0.81
CA ILE A 51 -13.48 17.94 -0.78
C ILE A 51 -13.98 18.14 0.66
N ILE A 52 -13.98 17.08 1.46
CA ILE A 52 -14.46 17.12 2.86
C ILE A 52 -13.51 17.93 3.74
N ASP A 53 -12.20 17.71 3.58
CA ASP A 53 -11.18 18.38 4.36
C ASP A 53 -10.86 19.79 3.83
N LEU A 54 -11.57 20.30 2.80
CA LEU A 54 -11.23 21.53 2.09
C LEU A 54 -10.94 22.73 3.01
N LYS A 55 -11.87 23.05 3.93
CA LYS A 55 -11.72 24.18 4.86
C LYS A 55 -10.56 23.98 5.84
N ALA A 56 -10.38 22.75 6.34
CA ALA A 56 -9.29 22.43 7.26
C ALA A 56 -7.92 22.45 6.55
N ASP A 57 -7.87 21.98 5.30
CA ASP A 57 -6.67 21.98 4.47
C ASP A 57 -6.22 23.40 4.11
N GLN A 58 -7.15 24.35 3.90
CA GLN A 58 -6.84 25.76 3.67
C GLN A 58 -6.07 26.40 4.84
N LEU A 59 -6.36 25.98 6.07
CA LEU A 59 -5.71 26.49 7.28
C LEU A 59 -4.41 25.76 7.63
N HIS A 60 -4.10 24.64 6.95
CA HIS A 60 -2.97 23.79 7.30
C HIS A 60 -1.66 24.24 6.60
N PRO A 61 -0.50 24.28 7.31
CA PRO A 61 0.77 24.77 6.76
C PRO A 61 1.20 24.11 5.44
N GLU A 62 1.15 22.78 5.37
CA GLU A 62 1.51 22.02 4.16
C GLU A 62 0.32 21.76 3.20
N LYS A 63 -0.88 21.46 3.72
CA LYS A 63 -2.01 21.01 2.89
C LYS A 63 -2.74 22.14 2.17
N LYS A 64 -2.51 23.40 2.55
CA LYS A 64 -3.03 24.58 1.84
C LYS A 64 -2.61 24.62 0.37
N CYS A 65 -1.47 23.99 0.04
CA CYS A 65 -0.96 23.90 -1.33
C CYS A 65 -1.69 22.87 -2.21
N ARG A 66 -2.63 22.09 -1.66
CA ARG A 66 -3.43 21.13 -2.45
C ARG A 66 -4.26 21.89 -3.48
N PRO A 67 -4.44 21.37 -4.72
CA PRO A 67 -5.10 22.12 -5.79
C PRO A 67 -6.50 22.65 -5.46
N LEU A 68 -7.29 21.88 -4.70
CA LEU A 68 -8.61 22.29 -4.22
C LEU A 68 -8.52 23.37 -3.11
N ALA A 69 -7.69 23.14 -2.10
CA ALA A 69 -7.49 24.11 -1.00
C ALA A 69 -6.91 25.44 -1.49
N ALA A 70 -5.97 25.40 -2.43
CA ALA A 70 -5.34 26.55 -3.06
C ALA A 70 -6.24 27.27 -4.09
N GLY A 71 -7.47 26.79 -4.33
CA GLY A 71 -8.39 27.40 -5.30
C GLY A 71 -7.98 27.22 -6.78
N LYS A 72 -6.97 26.40 -7.08
CA LYS A 72 -6.49 26.15 -8.46
C LYS A 72 -7.49 25.34 -9.30
N ILE A 73 -8.40 24.61 -8.66
CA ILE A 73 -9.43 23.80 -9.31
C ILE A 73 -10.79 24.12 -8.67
N ARG A 74 -11.81 24.35 -9.50
CA ARG A 74 -13.19 24.52 -9.02
C ARG A 74 -13.74 23.21 -8.45
N LYS A 75 -14.49 23.30 -7.34
CA LYS A 75 -15.13 22.13 -6.70
C LYS A 75 -16.00 21.32 -7.68
N ALA A 76 -16.76 21.99 -8.55
CA ALA A 76 -17.59 21.35 -9.57
C ALA A 76 -16.78 20.46 -10.52
N SER A 77 -15.62 20.94 -11.00
CA SER A 77 -14.73 20.17 -11.87
C SER A 77 -14.15 18.94 -11.15
N ALA A 78 -13.83 19.07 -9.85
CA ALA A 78 -13.37 17.93 -9.05
C ALA A 78 -14.46 16.88 -8.85
N VAL A 79 -15.72 17.30 -8.64
CA VAL A 79 -16.86 16.38 -8.54
C VAL A 79 -17.13 15.68 -9.87
N LEU A 80 -17.08 16.40 -11.01
CA LEU A 80 -17.24 15.79 -12.33
C LEU A 80 -16.16 14.73 -12.59
N LEU A 81 -14.90 15.06 -12.31
CA LEU A 81 -13.78 14.12 -12.43
C LEU A 81 -13.94 12.90 -11.52
N MET A 82 -14.43 13.11 -10.29
CA MET A 82 -14.70 12.04 -9.34
C MET A 82 -15.76 11.07 -9.87
N ILE A 83 -16.87 11.59 -10.42
CA ILE A 83 -17.95 10.77 -11.00
C ILE A 83 -17.43 9.98 -12.21
N LEU A 84 -16.66 10.63 -13.09
CA LEU A 84 -16.08 9.98 -14.26
C LEU A 84 -15.13 8.85 -13.88
N LEU A 85 -14.19 9.11 -12.96
CA LEU A 85 -13.24 8.09 -12.48
C LEU A 85 -13.95 6.93 -11.77
N PHE A 86 -15.03 7.20 -11.04
CA PHE A 86 -15.83 6.17 -10.39
C PHE A 86 -16.53 5.28 -11.42
N ALA A 87 -17.19 5.87 -12.42
CA ALA A 87 -17.85 5.14 -13.50
C ALA A 87 -16.86 4.28 -14.30
N ILE A 88 -15.72 4.86 -14.71
CA ILE A 88 -14.67 4.13 -15.44
C ILE A 88 -14.11 2.98 -14.59
N SER A 89 -13.83 3.23 -13.31
CA SER A 89 -13.31 2.19 -12.42
C SER A 89 -14.26 0.99 -12.32
N LEU A 90 -15.55 1.24 -12.09
CA LEU A 90 -16.57 0.18 -12.00
C LEU A 90 -16.77 -0.54 -13.32
N PHE A 91 -16.77 0.19 -14.45
CA PHE A 91 -16.87 -0.40 -15.78
C PHE A 91 -15.71 -1.37 -16.03
N LEU A 92 -14.46 -0.93 -15.82
CA LEU A 92 -13.29 -1.79 -15.96
C LEU A 92 -13.34 -2.98 -14.99
N ALA A 93 -13.82 -2.77 -13.76
CA ALA A 93 -13.90 -3.84 -12.78
C ALA A 93 -14.94 -4.90 -13.15
N GLN A 94 -16.10 -4.48 -13.68
CA GLN A 94 -17.14 -5.38 -14.19
C GLN A 94 -16.62 -6.23 -15.36
N MET A 95 -15.84 -5.64 -16.26
CA MET A 95 -15.24 -6.37 -17.40
C MET A 95 -14.27 -7.46 -16.95
N LEU A 96 -13.56 -7.26 -15.85
CA LEU A 96 -12.60 -8.23 -15.29
C LEU A 96 -13.24 -9.29 -14.38
N GLY A 97 -14.55 -9.20 -14.14
CA GLY A 97 -15.34 -10.21 -13.43
C GLY A 97 -15.88 -9.78 -12.07
N ARG A 98 -16.90 -10.51 -11.59
CA ARG A 98 -17.66 -10.17 -10.38
C ARG A 98 -16.81 -10.15 -9.11
N ASN A 99 -15.87 -11.08 -8.97
CA ASN A 99 -14.99 -11.15 -7.80
C ASN A 99 -14.08 -9.92 -7.70
N PHE A 100 -13.52 -9.47 -8.84
CA PHE A 100 -12.72 -8.26 -8.88
C PHE A 100 -13.57 -7.00 -8.63
N LEU A 101 -14.79 -6.92 -9.18
CA LEU A 101 -15.73 -5.85 -8.85
C LEU A 101 -15.98 -5.74 -7.34
N TYR A 102 -16.28 -6.86 -6.68
CA TYR A 102 -16.49 -6.86 -5.24
C TYR A 102 -15.25 -6.43 -4.48
N ALA A 103 -14.05 -6.85 -4.90
CA ALA A 103 -12.81 -6.38 -4.30
C ALA A 103 -12.61 -4.87 -4.44
N VAL A 104 -12.90 -4.28 -5.60
CA VAL A 104 -12.84 -2.82 -5.84
C VAL A 104 -13.84 -2.08 -4.95
N LEU A 105 -15.08 -2.57 -4.84
CA LEU A 105 -16.11 -1.99 -3.97
C LEU A 105 -15.73 -2.09 -2.49
N SER A 106 -15.27 -3.26 -2.03
CA SER A 106 -14.78 -3.46 -0.66
C SER A 106 -13.62 -2.54 -0.35
N LEU A 107 -12.66 -2.37 -1.27
CA LEU A 107 -11.55 -1.43 -1.11
C LEU A 107 -12.05 0.00 -0.98
N PHE A 108 -13.01 0.42 -1.82
CA PHE A 108 -13.60 1.76 -1.76
C PHE A 108 -14.28 2.01 -0.41
N VAL A 109 -15.21 1.13 -0.02
CA VAL A 109 -15.97 1.24 1.23
C VAL A 109 -15.02 1.26 2.43
N LEU A 110 -14.07 0.33 2.48
CA LEU A 110 -13.13 0.24 3.60
C LEU A 110 -12.21 1.47 3.67
N THR A 111 -11.84 2.05 2.53
CA THR A 111 -11.09 3.32 2.47
C THR A 111 -11.91 4.50 2.99
N GLN A 112 -13.23 4.54 2.73
CA GLN A 112 -14.11 5.54 3.31
C GLN A 112 -14.24 5.35 4.82
N LEU A 113 -14.54 4.12 5.27
CA LEU A 113 -14.64 3.79 6.69
C LEU A 113 -13.35 4.13 7.45
N TYR A 114 -12.19 3.85 6.84
CA TYR A 114 -10.90 4.29 7.37
C TYR A 114 -10.84 5.81 7.53
N SER A 115 -11.19 6.55 6.48
CA SER A 115 -11.08 8.00 6.44
C SER A 115 -12.02 8.69 7.44
N PHE A 116 -13.20 8.14 7.71
CA PHE A 116 -14.18 8.73 8.61
C PHE A 116 -14.03 8.28 10.06
N PHE A 117 -13.79 6.98 10.28
CA PHE A 117 -13.88 6.33 11.58
C PHE A 117 -12.51 5.79 12.04
N PHE A 118 -11.96 4.80 11.33
CA PHE A 118 -10.84 4.00 11.89
C PHE A 118 -9.51 4.75 11.98
N LYS A 119 -9.28 5.81 11.19
CA LYS A 119 -8.02 6.59 11.26
C LYS A 119 -7.77 7.26 12.63
N LYS A 120 -8.76 7.28 13.51
CA LYS A 120 -8.73 7.90 14.85
C LYS A 120 -8.66 6.89 15.99
N ILE A 121 -8.75 5.59 15.70
CA ILE A 121 -8.80 4.52 16.70
C ILE A 121 -7.43 3.82 16.71
N LEU A 122 -6.84 3.67 17.90
CA LEU A 122 -5.55 2.99 18.09
C LEU A 122 -5.60 1.56 17.52
N PHE A 123 -4.54 1.15 16.82
CA PHE A 123 -4.38 -0.13 16.11
C PHE A 123 -5.29 -0.33 14.89
N ALA A 124 -6.56 0.07 14.96
CA ALA A 124 -7.46 -0.02 13.81
C ALA A 124 -6.91 0.78 12.61
N ASP A 125 -6.23 1.90 12.86
CA ASP A 125 -5.64 2.71 11.80
C ASP A 125 -4.55 1.98 10.99
N ILE A 126 -3.71 1.15 11.63
CA ILE A 126 -2.66 0.36 10.95
C ILE A 126 -3.19 -0.97 10.41
N LEU A 127 -4.12 -1.62 11.13
CA LEU A 127 -4.74 -2.89 10.72
C LEU A 127 -5.59 -2.72 9.47
N ILE A 128 -6.42 -1.67 9.39
CA ILE A 128 -7.23 -1.41 8.20
C ILE A 128 -6.34 -1.08 6.99
N ILE A 129 -5.21 -0.38 7.19
CA ILE A 129 -4.24 -0.17 6.09
C ILE A 129 -3.70 -1.52 5.61
N ALA A 130 -3.31 -2.43 6.51
CA ALA A 130 -2.84 -3.76 6.14
C ALA A 130 -3.90 -4.57 5.36
N ILE A 131 -5.16 -4.56 5.81
CA ILE A 131 -6.28 -5.21 5.10
C ILE A 131 -6.47 -4.60 3.71
N LEU A 132 -6.36 -3.28 3.56
CA LEU A 132 -6.45 -2.62 2.27
C LEU A 132 -5.33 -3.08 1.30
N PHE A 133 -4.14 -3.43 1.79
CA PHE A 133 -3.09 -4.03 0.96
C PHE A 133 -3.38 -5.50 0.62
N VAL A 134 -3.98 -6.26 1.54
CA VAL A 134 -4.45 -7.63 1.26
C VAL A 134 -5.50 -7.64 0.16
N ILE A 135 -6.51 -6.75 0.22
CA ILE A 135 -7.54 -6.66 -0.81
C ILE A 135 -6.91 -6.39 -2.18
N ARG A 136 -5.90 -5.52 -2.26
CA ARG A 136 -5.16 -5.27 -3.52
C ARG A 136 -4.42 -6.50 -4.03
N SER A 137 -3.78 -7.25 -3.14
CA SER A 137 -3.08 -8.49 -3.48
C SER A 137 -4.04 -9.54 -4.05
N ILE A 138 -5.14 -9.80 -3.33
CA ILE A 138 -6.17 -10.77 -3.75
C ILE A 138 -6.89 -10.30 -5.01
N SER A 139 -7.03 -8.99 -5.23
CA SER A 139 -7.59 -8.46 -6.48
C SER A 139 -6.83 -8.96 -7.71
N GLY A 140 -5.51 -9.13 -7.61
CA GLY A 140 -4.70 -9.73 -8.68
C GLY A 140 -5.10 -11.17 -8.96
N VAL A 141 -5.32 -11.96 -7.91
CA VAL A 141 -5.77 -13.35 -7.99
C VAL A 141 -7.12 -13.46 -8.70
N TYR A 142 -8.06 -12.56 -8.39
CA TYR A 142 -9.37 -12.54 -9.03
C TYR A 142 -9.32 -12.18 -10.51
N ILE A 143 -8.37 -11.35 -10.94
CA ILE A 143 -8.21 -10.98 -12.35
C ILE A 143 -7.75 -12.17 -13.19
N ILE A 144 -6.76 -12.92 -12.69
CA ILE A 144 -6.18 -14.07 -13.42
C ILE A 144 -6.86 -15.41 -13.09
N ASN A 145 -7.90 -15.37 -12.24
CA ASN A 145 -8.73 -16.51 -11.84
C ASN A 145 -7.95 -17.74 -11.35
N VAL A 146 -7.05 -17.52 -10.39
CA VAL A 146 -6.28 -18.58 -9.72
C VAL A 146 -6.71 -18.74 -8.27
N GLU A 147 -6.26 -19.80 -7.61
CA GLU A 147 -6.54 -20.01 -6.19
C GLU A 147 -5.77 -19.02 -5.31
N ILE A 148 -6.44 -18.52 -4.26
CA ILE A 148 -5.82 -17.62 -3.29
C ILE A 148 -4.87 -18.44 -2.43
N THR A 149 -3.57 -18.12 -2.50
CA THR A 149 -2.60 -18.67 -1.56
C THR A 149 -2.58 -17.86 -0.27
N ILE A 150 -2.39 -18.54 0.86
CA ILE A 150 -2.28 -17.88 2.17
C ILE A 150 -1.13 -16.85 2.20
N TRP A 151 -0.08 -17.06 1.40
CA TRP A 151 1.10 -16.20 1.32
C TRP A 151 0.79 -14.83 0.69
N LEU A 152 -0.13 -14.79 -0.28
CA LEU A 152 -0.62 -13.54 -0.88
C LEU A 152 -1.50 -12.71 0.08
N ILE A 153 -1.86 -13.28 1.24
CA ILE A 153 -2.53 -12.59 2.33
C ILE A 153 -1.51 -12.17 3.38
N LEU A 154 -0.76 -13.12 3.95
CA LEU A 154 0.13 -12.88 5.09
C LEU A 154 1.28 -11.92 4.74
N CYS A 155 1.97 -12.12 3.61
CA CYS A 155 3.13 -11.31 3.27
C CYS A 155 2.75 -9.83 3.05
N PRO A 156 1.75 -9.48 2.22
CA PRO A 156 1.31 -8.09 2.09
C PRO A 156 0.73 -7.50 3.38
N PHE A 157 0.04 -8.31 4.18
CA PHE A 157 -0.51 -7.87 5.47
C PHE A 157 0.60 -7.43 6.43
N PHE A 158 1.56 -8.31 6.72
CA PHE A 158 2.64 -8.00 7.68
C PHE A 158 3.61 -6.95 7.14
N LEU A 159 3.91 -6.95 5.85
CA LEU A 159 4.72 -5.90 5.22
C LEU A 159 4.03 -4.54 5.34
N SER A 160 2.73 -4.47 5.07
CA SER A 160 1.97 -3.23 5.25
C SER A 160 1.89 -2.80 6.71
N LEU A 161 1.76 -3.75 7.64
CA LEU A 161 1.74 -3.45 9.07
C LEU A 161 3.10 -2.87 9.51
N PHE A 162 4.20 -3.42 9.03
CA PHE A 162 5.55 -2.89 9.23
C PHE A 162 5.69 -1.46 8.69
N LEU A 163 5.31 -1.22 7.42
CA LEU A 163 5.43 0.09 6.79
C LEU A 163 4.54 1.15 7.47
N SER A 164 3.31 0.78 7.82
CA SER A 164 2.35 1.69 8.48
C SER A 164 2.78 2.02 9.91
N THR A 165 3.27 1.03 10.67
CA THR A 165 3.83 1.24 12.02
C THR A 165 5.11 2.09 11.95
N GLY A 166 6.00 1.81 11.00
CA GLY A 166 7.21 2.60 10.77
C GLY A 166 6.90 4.07 10.52
N LYS A 167 5.86 4.34 9.73
CA LYS A 167 5.36 5.70 9.54
C LYS A 167 4.86 6.34 10.85
N ARG A 168 4.16 5.61 11.72
CA ARG A 168 3.74 6.12 13.04
C ARG A 168 4.94 6.45 13.92
N ARG A 169 5.92 5.55 13.96
CA ARG A 169 7.20 5.74 14.68
C ARG A 169 7.91 7.01 14.22
N SER A 170 8.06 7.19 12.90
CA SER A 170 8.72 8.38 12.34
C SER A 170 7.92 9.66 12.56
N ASP A 171 6.58 9.62 12.45
CA ASP A 171 5.72 10.76 12.77
C ASP A 171 5.90 11.20 14.24
N LEU A 172 5.99 10.26 15.19
CA LEU A 172 6.23 10.57 16.62
C LEU A 172 7.61 11.21 16.86
N THR A 173 8.66 10.63 16.28
CA THR A 173 10.04 11.13 16.47
C THR A 173 10.24 12.53 15.90
N LEU A 174 9.65 12.81 14.72
CA LEU A 174 9.86 14.07 14.00
C LEU A 174 8.93 15.19 14.48
N LEU A 175 7.67 14.88 14.80
CA LEU A 175 6.69 15.92 15.16
C LEU A 175 6.69 16.25 16.65
N LYS A 176 7.26 15.38 17.52
CA LYS A 176 7.32 15.56 18.98
C LYS A 176 6.00 16.11 19.53
N GLU A 177 6.01 17.32 20.11
CA GLU A 177 4.85 17.99 20.71
C GLU A 177 3.72 18.28 19.70
N ASN A 178 4.06 18.51 18.43
CA ASN A 178 3.12 18.80 17.34
C ASN A 178 2.53 17.53 16.69
N ALA A 179 2.93 16.33 17.12
CA ALA A 179 2.43 15.06 16.57
C ALA A 179 0.91 14.94 16.74
N SER A 180 0.44 15.27 17.94
CA SER A 180 -0.97 15.20 18.34
C SER A 180 -1.87 16.18 17.59
N GLN A 181 -1.33 17.34 17.22
CA GLN A 181 -2.02 18.36 16.43
C GLN A 181 -2.20 17.91 14.97
N THR A 182 -1.28 17.09 14.46
CA THR A 182 -1.31 16.60 13.07
C THR A 182 -2.24 15.39 12.91
N LYS A 183 -2.26 14.47 13.88
CA LYS A 183 -3.16 13.31 13.89
C LYS A 183 -3.54 12.92 15.32
N LYS A 184 -4.85 12.86 15.61
CA LYS A 184 -5.39 12.50 16.94
C LYS A 184 -4.86 11.17 17.46
N VAL A 185 -4.81 10.12 16.63
CA VAL A 185 -4.36 8.78 17.02
C VAL A 185 -2.91 8.72 17.49
N LEU A 186 -2.07 9.71 17.13
CA LEU A 186 -0.69 9.75 17.59
C LEU A 186 -0.56 10.06 19.09
N LYS A 187 -1.62 10.56 19.74
CA LYS A 187 -1.63 10.75 21.21
C LYS A 187 -1.53 9.42 21.96
N ASP A 188 -2.09 8.36 21.37
CA ASP A 188 -2.20 7.05 22.03
C ASP A 188 -0.99 6.15 21.71
N TYR A 189 -0.14 6.55 20.76
CA TYR A 189 1.07 5.81 20.40
C TYR A 189 2.30 6.34 21.14
N THR A 190 3.05 5.42 21.74
CA THR A 190 4.39 5.70 22.29
C THR A 190 5.49 5.19 21.36
N ILE A 191 6.69 5.74 21.55
CA ILE A 191 7.93 5.29 20.91
C ILE A 191 8.15 3.78 21.14
N GLU A 192 7.95 3.33 22.37
CA GLU A 192 8.14 1.93 22.78
C GLU A 192 7.11 1.02 22.15
N LEU A 193 5.82 1.39 22.20
CA LEU A 193 4.75 0.60 21.60
C LEU A 193 4.96 0.44 20.09
N THR A 194 5.32 1.52 19.40
CA THR A 194 5.60 1.45 17.95
C THR A 194 6.84 0.62 17.65
N ASN A 195 7.83 0.57 18.55
CA ASN A 195 8.99 -0.32 18.40
C ASN A 195 8.60 -1.80 18.55
N TYR A 196 7.77 -2.15 19.55
CA TYR A 196 7.27 -3.53 19.70
C TYR A 196 6.47 -3.99 18.48
N LEU A 197 5.57 -3.13 17.97
CA LEU A 197 4.79 -3.43 16.78
C LEU A 197 5.68 -3.58 15.53
N LEU A 198 6.74 -2.78 15.39
CA LEU A 198 7.72 -2.92 14.31
C LEU A 198 8.44 -4.27 14.35
N ILE A 199 8.90 -4.68 15.53
CA ILE A 199 9.59 -5.97 15.72
C ILE A 199 8.62 -7.11 15.40
N ILE A 200 7.41 -7.11 15.97
CA ILE A 200 6.41 -8.17 15.75
C ILE A 200 6.05 -8.28 14.26
N SER A 201 5.73 -7.17 13.60
CA SER A 201 5.35 -7.17 12.17
C SER A 201 6.50 -7.60 11.26
N THR A 202 7.74 -7.18 11.56
CA THR A 202 8.93 -7.58 10.82
C THR A 202 9.19 -9.09 10.97
N THR A 203 9.15 -9.60 12.19
CA THR A 203 9.35 -11.03 12.47
C THR A 203 8.29 -11.89 11.78
N LEU A 204 7.02 -11.52 11.88
CA LEU A 204 5.92 -12.25 11.24
C LEU A 204 6.02 -12.20 9.70
N PHE A 205 6.47 -11.08 9.13
CA PHE A 205 6.74 -10.99 7.70
C PHE A 205 7.87 -11.94 7.27
N ILE A 206 9.02 -11.91 7.97
CA ILE A 206 10.17 -12.76 7.66
C ILE A 206 9.82 -14.24 7.78
N ILE A 207 9.10 -14.62 8.85
CA ILE A 207 8.62 -15.99 9.05
C ILE A 207 7.70 -16.39 7.90
N SER A 208 6.69 -15.57 7.59
CA SER A 208 5.74 -15.86 6.50
C SER A 208 6.44 -16.01 5.15
N TYR A 209 7.41 -15.15 4.84
CA TYR A 209 8.17 -15.21 3.59
C TYR A 209 9.10 -16.42 3.54
N THR A 210 9.75 -16.76 4.66
CA THR A 210 10.59 -17.97 4.76
C THR A 210 9.75 -19.24 4.57
N PHE A 211 8.60 -19.34 5.23
CA PHE A 211 7.68 -20.46 5.03
C PHE A 211 7.14 -20.53 3.60
N TYR A 212 6.83 -19.38 2.98
CA TYR A 212 6.48 -19.34 1.56
C TYR A 212 7.60 -19.94 0.70
N CYS A 213 8.85 -19.51 0.88
CA CYS A 213 9.99 -20.03 0.11
C CYS A 213 10.19 -21.53 0.32
N PHE A 214 10.00 -22.02 1.54
CA PHE A 214 10.18 -23.44 1.90
C PHE A 214 9.06 -24.34 1.37
N LEU A 215 7.81 -23.87 1.43
CA LEU A 215 6.61 -24.64 1.03
C LEU A 215 6.24 -24.45 -0.45
N SER A 216 6.86 -23.49 -1.13
CA SER A 216 6.69 -23.30 -2.57
C SER A 216 7.23 -24.52 -3.35
N ALA A 217 6.64 -24.78 -4.52
CA ALA A 217 7.16 -25.75 -5.47
C ALA A 217 8.61 -25.42 -5.88
N HIS A 218 8.95 -24.13 -5.94
CA HIS A 218 10.30 -23.65 -6.27
C HIS A 218 11.12 -23.45 -5.00
N LYS A 219 11.67 -24.54 -4.43
CA LYS A 219 12.47 -24.50 -3.18
C LYS A 219 13.67 -23.54 -3.23
N ASN A 220 14.21 -23.30 -4.44
CA ASN A 220 15.31 -22.36 -4.66
C ASN A 220 14.93 -20.90 -4.34
N LEU A 221 13.64 -20.58 -4.16
CA LEU A 221 13.20 -19.25 -3.71
C LEU A 221 13.85 -18.83 -2.40
N ILE A 222 14.31 -19.78 -1.58
CA ILE A 222 15.03 -19.48 -0.35
C ILE A 222 16.29 -18.62 -0.57
N TYR A 223 16.92 -18.69 -1.75
CA TYR A 223 18.08 -17.86 -2.10
C TYR A 223 17.73 -16.38 -2.29
N THR A 224 16.44 -16.03 -2.39
CA THR A 224 15.98 -14.64 -2.44
C THR A 224 15.87 -14.01 -1.05
N LEU A 225 15.88 -14.83 0.02
CA LEU A 225 15.70 -14.40 1.40
C LEU A 225 16.74 -13.37 1.87
N PRO A 226 18.06 -13.50 1.59
CA PRO A 226 19.04 -12.49 1.99
C PRO A 226 18.75 -11.10 1.41
N PHE A 227 18.27 -11.02 0.16
CA PHE A 227 17.91 -9.74 -0.46
C PHE A 227 16.65 -9.13 0.17
N ALA A 228 15.64 -9.95 0.44
CA ALA A 228 14.44 -9.51 1.15
C ALA A 228 14.77 -8.98 2.55
N LEU A 229 15.60 -9.72 3.32
CA LEU A 229 16.06 -9.31 4.65
C LEU A 229 16.85 -8.00 4.60
N PHE A 230 17.75 -7.85 3.62
CA PHE A 230 18.52 -6.62 3.45
C PHE A 230 17.61 -5.39 3.27
N VAL A 231 16.59 -5.48 2.41
CA VAL A 231 15.62 -4.39 2.19
C VAL A 231 14.88 -4.04 3.47
N ILE A 232 14.40 -5.04 4.19
CA ILE A 232 13.66 -4.85 5.45
C ILE A 232 14.54 -4.23 6.53
N PHE A 233 15.75 -4.74 6.73
CA PHE A 233 16.70 -4.22 7.72
C PHE A 233 17.15 -2.81 7.37
N ARG A 234 17.36 -2.50 6.07
CA ARG A 234 17.68 -1.15 5.63
C ARG A 234 16.53 -0.19 5.93
N TYR A 235 15.28 -0.57 5.67
CA TYR A 235 14.14 0.27 6.01
C TYR A 235 13.97 0.42 7.53
N PHE A 236 14.18 -0.64 8.31
CA PHE A 236 14.17 -0.61 9.77
C PHE A 236 15.22 0.38 10.31
N TYR A 237 16.42 0.39 9.73
CA TYR A 237 17.46 1.37 10.03
C TYR A 237 17.02 2.81 9.69
N LEU A 238 16.36 3.03 8.53
CA LEU A 238 15.86 4.36 8.14
C LEU A 238 14.80 4.90 9.11
N ILE A 239 13.96 4.02 9.68
CA ILE A 239 12.99 4.40 10.70
C ILE A 239 13.71 4.90 11.97
N ASN A 240 14.70 4.14 12.45
CA ASN A 240 15.41 4.46 13.69
C ASN A 240 16.38 5.63 13.58
N SER A 241 16.96 5.85 12.41
CA SER A 241 17.81 7.03 12.13
C SER A 241 17.03 8.34 11.97
N GLY A 242 15.69 8.30 12.02
CA GLY A 242 14.85 9.50 11.88
C GLY A 242 14.78 10.04 10.45
N SER A 243 15.09 9.22 9.45
CA SER A 243 15.09 9.63 8.04
C SER A 243 13.70 10.06 7.57
N ILE A 244 13.65 11.12 6.74
CA ILE A 244 12.40 11.60 6.14
C ILE A 244 11.76 10.59 5.18
N ILE A 245 12.55 9.61 4.71
CA ILE A 245 12.09 8.51 3.86
C ILE A 245 11.09 7.63 4.61
N ALA A 246 11.35 7.35 5.89
CA ALA A 246 10.47 6.49 6.69
C ALA A 246 9.09 7.13 6.96
N ARG A 247 9.01 8.47 6.94
CA ARG A 247 7.74 9.22 7.04
C ARG A 247 6.91 9.18 5.76
N HIS A 248 7.58 9.05 4.61
CA HIS A 248 7.00 9.06 3.28
C HIS A 248 7.39 7.79 2.53
N PRO A 249 6.66 6.66 2.71
CA PRO A 249 7.00 5.39 2.06
C PRO A 249 7.13 5.49 0.54
N GLU A 250 6.48 6.45 -0.11
CA GLU A 250 6.66 6.75 -1.54
C GLU A 250 8.09 7.18 -1.92
N LYS A 251 8.89 7.67 -0.96
CA LYS A 251 10.30 8.06 -1.14
C LYS A 251 11.26 6.90 -0.98
N ILE A 252 10.79 5.68 -0.76
CA ILE A 252 11.65 4.49 -0.59
C ILE A 252 12.60 4.30 -1.78
N PHE A 253 12.15 4.68 -2.98
CA PHE A 253 12.93 4.64 -4.22
C PHE A 253 14.07 5.66 -4.29
N GLN A 254 14.20 6.56 -3.30
CA GLN A 254 15.31 7.51 -3.21
C GLN A 254 16.52 6.91 -2.48
N ASP A 255 16.34 5.86 -1.68
CA ASP A 255 17.45 5.16 -1.03
C ASP A 255 18.06 4.13 -2.01
N LYS A 256 19.30 4.42 -2.46
CA LYS A 256 20.03 3.57 -3.43
C LYS A 256 20.15 2.12 -2.95
N ASN A 257 20.37 1.89 -1.66
CA ASN A 257 20.56 0.54 -1.12
C ASN A 257 19.25 -0.25 -1.15
N ILE A 258 18.13 0.38 -0.80
CA ILE A 258 16.82 -0.26 -0.92
C ILE A 258 16.51 -0.60 -2.39
N VAL A 259 16.75 0.34 -3.33
CA VAL A 259 16.50 0.09 -4.75
C VAL A 259 17.34 -1.09 -5.26
N VAL A 260 18.64 -1.13 -4.95
CA VAL A 260 19.51 -2.25 -5.34
C VAL A 260 19.03 -3.55 -4.70
N GLY A 261 18.67 -3.56 -3.41
CA GLY A 261 18.14 -4.74 -2.73
C GLY A 261 16.85 -5.26 -3.36
N ILE A 262 15.91 -4.37 -3.70
CA ILE A 262 14.66 -4.73 -4.40
C ILE A 262 14.96 -5.28 -5.79
N LEU A 263 15.89 -4.69 -6.55
CA LEU A 263 16.27 -5.18 -7.87
C LEU A 263 16.90 -6.57 -7.80
N LEU A 264 17.83 -6.80 -6.88
CA LEU A 264 18.43 -8.13 -6.67
C LEU A 264 17.38 -9.17 -6.28
N TRP A 265 16.45 -8.78 -5.41
CA TRP A 265 15.32 -9.63 -5.04
C TRP A 265 14.43 -9.95 -6.25
N ILE A 266 13.98 -8.96 -7.02
CA ILE A 266 13.15 -9.17 -8.21
C ILE A 266 13.85 -10.05 -9.24
N VAL A 267 15.11 -9.75 -9.57
CA VAL A 267 15.88 -10.49 -10.58
C VAL A 267 16.07 -11.94 -10.15
N SER A 268 16.49 -12.19 -8.90
CA SER A 268 16.65 -13.55 -8.40
C SER A 268 15.33 -14.32 -8.38
N THR A 269 14.23 -13.70 -7.95
CA THR A 269 12.90 -14.33 -8.00
C THR A 269 12.46 -14.66 -9.43
N ILE A 270 12.69 -13.76 -10.39
CA ILE A 270 12.37 -14.04 -11.81
C ILE A 270 13.20 -15.21 -12.33
N ILE A 271 14.51 -15.22 -12.08
CA ILE A 271 15.37 -16.32 -12.51
C ILE A 271 14.85 -17.65 -11.94
N ILE A 272 14.50 -17.71 -10.66
CA ILE A 272 14.08 -18.95 -10.01
C ILE A 272 12.69 -19.44 -10.45
N LEU A 273 11.77 -18.51 -10.76
CA LEU A 273 10.39 -18.85 -11.13
C LEU A 273 10.20 -19.14 -12.62
N TYR A 274 11.04 -18.57 -13.49
CA TYR A 274 10.81 -18.57 -14.94
C TYR A 274 11.93 -19.23 -15.76
N LEU A 275 13.10 -19.51 -15.17
CA LEU A 275 14.23 -20.20 -15.81
C LEU A 275 14.57 -21.49 -15.05
#